data_AF-T0LLZ3-F1
#
_entry.id   AF-T0LLZ3-F1
#
_cell.length_a   1.000
_cell.length_b   1.000
_cell.length_c   1.000
_cell.angle_alpha   90.00
_cell.angle_beta   90.00
_cell.angle_gamma   90.00
#
_symmetry.space_group_name_H-M   'P 1'
#
loop_
_entity.id
_entity.type
_entity.pdbx_description
1 polymer ?
#
loop_
_entity_poly.entity_id
_entity_poly.type
_entity_poly.pdbx_seq_one_letter_code
_entity_poly.pdbx_strand_id
1 'polypeptide(L)'
;MKERPKGVSHIHEVEGNKDIIVVIPTADYEGKYARNCRNNIFNGLHMIFIESGENPDPYFNYSHNCNVGIRKALEYNPEWVVVSNDDMNKIDDISTLVNALSNLDNKKLTMVLTNSASYHSISVKFAEPRKIFYAFMKIRGRKYRIKLTLWKKFKIKFFLPSRGILWDIFYKKGVDCYSIASFGIFSAEFLKVFIADGGNLLDEQFINATEDIDLSLKLTIGRADYGFVNYNIGNYKNGTLGATFSKELRDIAGDALLNYLISNSNDLLHKAVKDRISKQ
;
A
#
# COMPACT_ATOMS: atom_id res chain seq x y z
N MET A 1 -16.37 -7.65 3.27
CA MET A 1 -15.25 -8.11 4.12
C MET A 1 -15.31 -7.57 5.55
N LYS A 2 -16.26 -6.67 5.87
CA LYS A 2 -16.43 -6.04 7.19
C LYS A 2 -16.49 -6.99 8.40
N GLU A 3 -17.19 -8.12 8.29
CA GLU A 3 -17.38 -9.09 9.39
C GLU A 3 -16.29 -10.16 9.46
N ARG A 4 -15.27 -10.10 8.59
CA ARG A 4 -14.19 -11.08 8.61
C ARG A 4 -13.39 -10.93 9.91
N PRO A 5 -13.05 -12.03 10.60
CA PRO A 5 -12.15 -11.98 11.74
C PRO A 5 -10.81 -11.34 11.35
N LYS A 6 -10.25 -10.56 12.26
CA LYS A 6 -8.89 -10.03 12.18
C LYS A 6 -8.02 -10.90 13.08
N GLY A 7 -6.83 -11.23 12.60
CA GLY A 7 -5.87 -11.94 13.43
C GLY A 7 -5.39 -11.07 14.59
N VAL A 8 -4.95 -11.73 15.64
CA VAL A 8 -4.21 -11.16 16.76
C VAL A 8 -2.93 -10.53 16.22
N SER A 9 -2.63 -9.34 16.72
CA SER A 9 -1.44 -8.58 16.39
C SER A 9 -0.49 -8.64 17.58
N HIS A 10 0.66 -9.27 17.40
CA HIS A 10 1.76 -9.29 18.37
C HIS A 10 2.73 -8.15 18.03
N ILE A 11 2.96 -7.26 18.99
CA ILE A 11 3.83 -6.08 18.81
C ILE A 11 5.22 -6.44 19.31
N HIS A 12 6.23 -6.29 18.44
CA HIS A 12 7.63 -6.41 18.79
C HIS A 12 8.35 -5.10 18.51
N GLU A 13 9.05 -4.57 19.49
CA GLU A 13 9.75 -3.29 19.36
C GLU A 13 11.26 -3.51 19.33
N VAL A 14 11.95 -2.79 18.45
CA VAL A 14 13.41 -2.73 18.40
C VAL A 14 13.80 -1.28 18.67
N GLU A 15 14.53 -1.07 19.77
CA GLU A 15 14.93 0.26 20.22
C GLU A 15 15.89 0.93 19.24
N GLY A 16 15.69 2.23 18.99
CA GLY A 16 16.54 3.04 18.12
C GLY A 16 16.12 4.51 18.13
N ASN A 17 16.52 5.27 17.10
CA ASN A 17 16.08 6.66 16.94
C ASN A 17 14.54 6.73 16.77
N LYS A 18 13.88 7.58 17.58
CA LYS A 18 12.43 7.75 17.64
C LYS A 18 11.88 8.93 16.82
N ASP A 19 12.74 9.74 16.21
CA ASP A 19 12.32 10.82 15.30
C ASP A 19 11.69 10.24 14.01
N ILE A 20 12.18 9.08 13.58
CA ILE A 20 11.66 8.30 12.45
C ILE A 20 11.39 6.89 12.93
N ILE A 21 10.12 6.48 12.93
CA ILE A 21 9.72 5.13 13.37
C ILE A 21 9.28 4.30 12.18
N VAL A 22 9.79 3.08 12.09
CA VAL A 22 9.44 2.14 11.02
C VAL A 22 8.44 1.11 11.52
N VAL A 23 7.26 1.07 10.91
CA VAL A 23 6.20 0.09 11.14
C VAL A 23 6.29 -1.00 10.08
N ILE A 24 6.41 -2.25 10.53
CA ILE A 24 6.64 -3.42 9.67
C ILE A 24 5.64 -4.54 10.02
N PRO A 25 4.54 -4.68 9.27
CA PRO A 25 3.72 -5.88 9.34
C PRO A 25 4.50 -7.10 8.85
N THR A 26 4.43 -8.21 9.57
CA THR A 26 5.09 -9.45 9.18
C THR A 26 4.29 -10.68 9.60
N ALA A 27 4.54 -11.80 8.94
CA ALA A 27 3.97 -13.10 9.32
C ALA A 27 4.89 -13.92 10.24
N ASP A 28 6.16 -13.51 10.36
CA ASP A 28 7.18 -14.21 11.13
C ASP A 28 8.28 -13.20 11.51
N TYR A 29 8.24 -12.72 12.75
CA TYR A 29 9.23 -11.80 13.31
C TYR A 29 10.61 -12.45 13.34
N GLU A 30 10.71 -13.76 13.55
CA GLU A 30 11.97 -14.51 13.44
C GLU A 30 12.31 -14.91 12.01
N GLY A 31 11.53 -14.47 11.03
CA GLY A 31 11.73 -14.75 9.63
C GLY A 31 12.97 -14.06 9.06
N LYS A 32 13.50 -14.60 7.95
CA LYS A 32 14.68 -14.03 7.27
C LYS A 32 14.47 -12.56 6.85
N TYR A 33 13.24 -12.20 6.47
CA TYR A 33 12.89 -10.88 5.97
C TYR A 33 12.83 -9.86 7.12
N ALA A 34 12.07 -10.17 8.18
CA ALA A 34 12.04 -9.37 9.40
C ALA A 34 13.45 -9.20 10.02
N ARG A 35 14.26 -10.26 10.06
CA ARG A 35 15.68 -10.19 10.47
C ARG A 35 16.51 -9.22 9.65
N ASN A 36 16.36 -9.25 8.33
CA ASN A 36 17.09 -8.35 7.44
C ASN A 36 16.66 -6.89 7.64
N CYS A 37 15.37 -6.63 7.87
CA CYS A 37 14.90 -5.30 8.23
C CYS A 37 15.59 -4.76 9.49
N ARG A 38 15.59 -5.54 10.59
CA ARG A 38 16.18 -5.10 11.86
C ARG A 38 17.70 -4.99 11.86
N ASN A 39 18.39 -5.92 11.21
CA ASN A 39 19.84 -6.04 11.32
C ASN A 39 20.60 -5.26 10.24
N ASN A 40 19.94 -4.87 9.14
CA ASN A 40 20.63 -4.33 7.96
C ASN A 40 19.95 -3.11 7.34
N ILE A 41 18.65 -3.18 7.03
CA ILE A 41 17.96 -2.13 6.27
C ILE A 41 17.68 -0.90 7.12
N PHE A 42 17.04 -1.09 8.27
CA PHE A 42 16.57 -0.02 9.14
C PHE A 42 17.35 0.02 10.47
N ASN A 43 18.54 -0.58 10.50
CA ASN A 43 19.38 -0.65 11.69
C ASN A 43 19.65 0.76 12.25
N GLY A 44 19.41 0.96 13.54
CA GLY A 44 19.57 2.24 14.23
C GLY A 44 18.29 3.10 14.33
N LEU A 45 17.24 2.78 13.59
CA LEU A 45 15.91 3.38 13.78
C LEU A 45 15.07 2.55 14.75
N HIS A 46 14.14 3.20 15.46
CA HIS A 46 13.14 2.49 16.24
C HIS A 46 12.17 1.79 15.28
N MET A 47 11.96 0.49 15.50
CA MET A 47 11.11 -0.33 14.65
C MET A 47 9.99 -0.97 15.47
N ILE A 48 8.80 -0.99 14.90
CA ILE A 48 7.61 -1.65 15.44
C ILE A 48 7.18 -2.71 14.44
N PHE A 49 7.47 -3.96 14.77
CA PHE A 49 6.98 -5.10 14.02
C PHE A 49 5.60 -5.51 14.53
N ILE A 50 4.70 -5.79 13.60
CA ILE A 50 3.36 -6.29 13.91
C ILE A 50 3.24 -7.69 13.30
N GLU A 51 3.49 -8.69 14.14
CA GLU A 51 3.43 -10.10 13.77
C GLU A 51 2.01 -10.64 13.89
N SER A 52 1.53 -11.31 12.83
CA SER A 52 0.20 -11.90 12.78
C SER A 52 0.12 -12.97 11.69
N GLY A 53 -0.94 -13.79 11.66
CA GLY A 53 -1.15 -14.77 10.59
C GLY A 53 -0.52 -16.14 10.83
N GLU A 54 -0.09 -16.43 12.06
CA GLU A 54 0.44 -17.74 12.47
C GLU A 54 -0.68 -18.80 12.57
N ASN A 55 -0.32 -20.07 12.76
CA ASN A 55 -1.30 -21.11 13.10
C ASN A 55 -1.39 -21.19 14.64
N PRO A 56 -2.56 -20.99 15.29
CA PRO A 56 -3.93 -21.19 14.77
C PRO A 56 -4.70 -19.94 14.30
N ASP A 57 -4.04 -18.81 14.10
CA ASP A 57 -4.67 -17.55 13.67
C ASP A 57 -4.32 -17.15 12.21
N PRO A 58 -4.94 -17.79 11.19
CA PRO A 58 -4.62 -17.54 9.79
C PRO A 58 -5.21 -16.22 9.25
N TYR A 59 -5.67 -15.31 10.10
CA TYR A 59 -6.42 -14.12 9.72
C TYR A 59 -5.54 -12.87 9.53
N PHE A 60 -4.35 -13.04 8.93
CA PHE A 60 -3.49 -11.91 8.56
C PHE A 60 -4.27 -10.85 7.77
N ASN A 61 -4.15 -9.60 8.20
CA ASN A 61 -4.74 -8.44 7.54
C ASN A 61 -3.69 -7.31 7.54
N TYR A 62 -3.19 -6.97 6.34
CA TYR A 62 -2.12 -5.98 6.20
C TYR A 62 -2.55 -4.60 6.70
N SER A 63 -3.72 -4.13 6.27
CA SER A 63 -4.27 -2.83 6.66
C SER A 63 -4.43 -2.71 8.18
N HIS A 64 -4.96 -3.74 8.83
CA HIS A 64 -5.11 -3.77 10.28
C HIS A 64 -3.77 -3.68 10.99
N ASN A 65 -2.82 -4.54 10.59
CA ASN A 65 -1.50 -4.59 11.22
C ASN A 65 -0.73 -3.27 11.04
N CYS A 66 -0.79 -2.66 9.85
CA CYS A 66 -0.27 -1.30 9.63
C CYS A 66 -0.90 -0.28 10.58
N ASN A 67 -2.22 -0.24 10.70
CA ASN A 67 -2.90 0.74 11.55
C ASN A 67 -2.59 0.53 13.04
N VAL A 68 -2.46 -0.72 13.51
CA VAL A 68 -2.01 -1.02 14.88
C VAL A 68 -0.60 -0.49 15.11
N GLY A 69 0.33 -0.79 14.20
CA GLY A 69 1.71 -0.31 14.30
C GLY A 69 1.84 1.21 14.21
N ILE A 70 1.06 1.88 13.36
CA ILE A 70 1.04 3.35 13.27
C ILE A 70 0.57 3.96 14.58
N ARG A 71 -0.51 3.44 15.20
CA ARG A 71 -0.96 3.95 16.50
C ARG A 71 0.12 3.80 17.56
N LYS A 72 0.77 2.64 17.60
CA LYS A 72 1.89 2.39 18.52
C LYS A 72 3.07 3.33 18.26
N ALA A 73 3.40 3.60 17.00
CA ALA A 73 4.45 4.55 16.62
C ALA A 73 4.15 5.96 17.14
N LEU A 74 2.91 6.41 17.05
CA LEU A 74 2.53 7.76 17.48
C LEU A 74 2.66 7.99 18.99
N GLU A 75 2.69 6.95 19.83
CA GLU A 75 2.95 7.07 21.28
C GLU A 75 4.32 7.70 21.58
N TYR A 76 5.28 7.57 20.65
CA TYR A 76 6.63 8.11 20.79
C TYR A 76 6.79 9.53 20.25
N ASN A 77 5.73 10.14 19.73
CA ASN A 77 5.75 11.45 19.09
C ASN A 77 6.84 11.62 18.00
N PRO A 78 6.95 10.69 17.03
CA PRO A 78 7.92 10.82 15.94
C PRO A 78 7.63 12.03 15.06
N GLU A 79 8.61 12.44 14.24
CA GLU A 79 8.36 13.37 13.14
C GLU A 79 7.75 12.65 11.94
N TRP A 80 8.27 11.45 11.65
CA TRP A 80 7.91 10.64 10.49
C TRP A 80 7.61 9.19 10.88
N VAL A 81 6.59 8.61 10.24
CA VAL A 81 6.28 7.18 10.33
C VAL A 81 6.48 6.55 8.97
N VAL A 82 7.38 5.57 8.90
CA VAL A 82 7.61 4.76 7.71
C VAL A 82 6.77 3.50 7.82
N VAL A 83 5.94 3.21 6.82
CA VAL A 83 5.24 1.93 6.68
C VAL A 83 5.96 1.13 5.61
N SER A 84 6.50 -0.03 5.99
CA SER A 84 7.31 -0.88 5.10
C SER A 84 6.86 -2.32 5.18
N ASN A 85 6.89 -3.02 4.04
CA ASN A 85 6.87 -4.48 4.03
C ASN A 85 8.15 -5.04 4.70
N ASP A 86 8.12 -6.33 5.04
CA ASP A 86 9.29 -7.06 5.53
C ASP A 86 10.22 -7.54 4.40
N ASP A 87 9.69 -7.77 3.20
CA ASP A 87 10.42 -8.28 2.02
C ASP A 87 11.20 -7.21 1.24
N MET A 88 11.84 -6.30 1.97
CA MET A 88 12.66 -5.21 1.42
C MET A 88 14.13 -5.62 1.26
N ASN A 89 14.87 -4.89 0.43
CA ASN A 89 16.32 -5.00 0.33
C ASN A 89 16.99 -3.63 0.34
N LYS A 90 18.10 -3.53 1.08
CA LYS A 90 18.92 -2.31 1.16
C LYS A 90 19.52 -1.98 -0.21
N ILE A 91 19.46 -0.71 -0.58
CA ILE A 91 20.23 -0.14 -1.70
C ILE A 91 21.11 0.98 -1.14
N ASP A 92 20.48 2.00 -0.55
CA ASP A 92 21.18 3.07 0.15
C ASP A 92 21.26 2.80 1.66
N ASP A 93 22.19 3.47 2.33
CA ASP A 93 22.26 3.45 3.79
C ASP A 93 21.11 4.24 4.44
N ILE A 94 20.66 3.80 5.61
CA ILE A 94 19.54 4.46 6.30
C ILE A 94 19.87 5.90 6.69
N SER A 95 21.15 6.23 6.90
CA SER A 95 21.60 7.61 7.12
C SER A 95 21.24 8.55 5.98
N THR A 96 21.18 8.07 4.73
CA THR A 96 20.71 8.86 3.58
C THR A 96 19.25 9.27 3.75
N LEU A 97 18.39 8.35 4.20
CA LEU A 97 16.99 8.66 4.47
C LEU A 97 16.84 9.64 5.64
N VAL A 98 17.55 9.39 6.74
CA VAL A 98 17.51 10.24 7.94
C VAL A 98 17.91 11.68 7.60
N ASN A 99 19.03 11.86 6.91
CA ASN A 99 19.51 13.18 6.49
C ASN A 99 18.55 13.86 5.50
N ALA A 100 17.89 13.09 4.62
CA ALA A 100 16.95 13.67 3.69
C ALA A 100 15.66 14.16 4.39
N LEU A 101 15.14 13.37 5.33
CA LEU A 101 13.94 13.71 6.10
C LEU A 101 14.17 14.85 7.10
N SER A 102 15.36 14.97 7.69
CA SER A 102 15.68 16.06 8.63
C SER A 102 15.66 17.45 7.98
N ASN A 103 15.71 17.52 6.65
CA ASN A 103 15.64 18.77 5.89
C ASN A 103 14.21 19.12 5.44
N LEU A 104 13.22 18.30 5.78
CA LEU A 104 11.82 18.50 5.40
C LEU A 104 10.98 18.97 6.58
N ASP A 105 9.99 19.81 6.29
CA ASP A 105 9.02 20.29 7.27
C ASP A 105 7.85 19.31 7.37
N ASN A 106 7.86 18.46 8.40
CA ASN A 106 6.83 17.45 8.62
C ASN A 106 5.44 18.03 8.94
N LYS A 107 5.33 19.33 9.26
CA LYS A 107 4.04 20.00 9.50
C LYS A 107 3.34 20.42 8.22
N LYS A 108 4.09 20.51 7.10
CA LYS A 108 3.56 20.95 5.80
C LYS A 108 3.31 19.81 4.83
N LEU A 109 4.00 18.69 5.01
CA LEU A 109 3.91 17.55 4.12
C LEU A 109 2.99 16.48 4.71
N THR A 110 2.18 15.90 3.85
CA THR A 110 1.38 14.72 4.20
C THR A 110 2.22 13.45 4.09
N MET A 111 2.97 13.34 3.00
CA MET A 111 3.69 12.12 2.64
C MET A 111 5.00 12.47 1.93
N VAL A 112 6.01 11.62 2.11
CA VAL A 112 7.28 11.71 1.38
C VAL A 112 7.45 10.46 0.51
N LEU A 113 7.75 10.69 -0.75
CA LEU A 113 8.06 9.66 -1.74
C LEU A 113 9.58 9.54 -1.91
N THR A 114 10.04 8.32 -2.11
CA THR A 114 11.43 8.01 -2.45
C THR A 114 11.64 8.03 -3.95
N ASN A 115 12.87 7.78 -4.41
CA ASN A 115 13.09 7.50 -5.82
C ASN A 115 12.20 6.34 -6.27
N SER A 116 11.60 6.48 -7.46
CA SER A 116 10.77 5.42 -8.02
C SER A 116 11.57 4.14 -8.16
N ALA A 117 11.21 3.14 -7.37
CA ALA A 117 11.73 1.79 -7.53
C ALA A 117 10.85 1.01 -8.50
N SER A 118 11.10 -0.29 -8.62
CA SER A 118 10.31 -1.14 -9.50
C SER A 118 8.89 -1.46 -8.99
N TYR A 119 8.55 -1.06 -7.75
CA TYR A 119 7.26 -1.41 -7.13
C TYR A 119 6.66 -0.34 -6.21
N HIS A 120 7.43 0.57 -5.62
CA HIS A 120 6.93 1.65 -4.76
C HIS A 120 7.38 3.02 -5.27
N SER A 121 6.74 4.08 -4.78
CA SER A 121 6.94 5.46 -5.21
C SER A 121 6.82 5.62 -6.74
N ILE A 122 5.95 4.82 -7.36
CA ILE A 122 5.69 4.84 -8.80
C ILE A 122 4.37 5.53 -9.08
N SER A 123 4.33 6.39 -10.09
CA SER A 123 3.05 6.90 -10.57
C SER A 123 2.29 5.77 -11.30
N VAL A 124 1.09 5.48 -10.86
CA VAL A 124 0.21 4.50 -11.47
C VAL A 124 -1.03 5.21 -11.99
N LYS A 125 -1.64 4.62 -13.00
CA LYS A 125 -2.89 5.11 -13.57
C LYS A 125 -3.99 4.16 -13.14
N PHE A 126 -5.10 4.68 -12.63
CA PHE A 126 -6.30 3.92 -12.32
C PHE A 126 -7.39 4.23 -13.34
N ALA A 127 -7.75 3.25 -14.17
CA ALA A 127 -8.52 3.47 -15.37
C ALA A 127 -9.46 2.32 -15.73
N GLU A 128 -10.45 2.61 -16.57
CA GLU A 128 -11.36 1.62 -17.14
C GLU A 128 -10.77 1.02 -18.45
N PRO A 129 -10.79 -0.32 -18.64
CA PRO A 129 -10.33 -0.93 -19.88
C PRO A 129 -11.30 -0.69 -21.04
N ARG A 130 -10.77 -0.55 -22.25
CA ARG A 130 -11.54 -0.51 -23.50
C ARG A 130 -11.97 -1.92 -23.91
N LYS A 131 -12.95 -2.02 -24.83
CA LYS A 131 -13.43 -3.31 -25.35
C LYS A 131 -12.32 -4.19 -25.94
N ILE A 132 -11.31 -3.57 -26.56
CA ILE A 132 -10.16 -4.28 -27.16
C ILE A 132 -9.32 -5.02 -26.11
N PHE A 133 -9.19 -4.51 -24.89
CA PHE A 133 -8.52 -5.19 -23.79
C PHE A 133 -9.20 -6.54 -23.47
N TYR A 134 -10.53 -6.56 -23.40
CA TYR A 134 -11.28 -7.78 -23.14
C TYR A 134 -11.15 -8.80 -24.28
N ALA A 135 -11.08 -8.36 -25.53
CA ALA A 135 -10.82 -9.23 -26.67
C ALA A 135 -9.42 -9.85 -26.58
N PHE A 136 -8.41 -9.03 -26.32
CA PHE A 136 -7.03 -9.46 -26.11
C PHE A 136 -6.90 -10.47 -24.96
N MET A 137 -7.56 -10.22 -23.82
CA MET A 137 -7.50 -11.12 -22.66
C MET A 137 -8.15 -12.48 -22.92
N LYS A 138 -9.17 -12.56 -23.79
CA LYS A 138 -9.79 -13.84 -24.18
C LYS A 138 -8.83 -14.74 -24.96
N ILE A 139 -7.96 -14.17 -25.80
CA ILE A 139 -7.03 -14.93 -26.64
C ILE A 139 -5.76 -15.38 -25.91
N ARG A 140 -5.39 -14.76 -24.77
CA ARG A 140 -4.19 -15.09 -23.99
C ARG A 140 -4.23 -16.42 -23.21
N GLY A 141 -5.35 -17.15 -23.25
CA GLY A 141 -5.45 -18.50 -22.68
C GLY A 141 -6.38 -18.64 -21.47
N ARG A 142 -6.36 -19.83 -20.85
CA ARG A 142 -7.35 -20.24 -19.82
C ARG A 142 -7.32 -19.36 -18.56
N LYS A 143 -6.12 -19.03 -18.04
CA LYS A 143 -5.96 -18.23 -16.81
C LYS A 143 -6.66 -16.87 -16.93
N TYR A 144 -6.42 -16.16 -18.04
CA TYR A 144 -7.02 -14.86 -18.30
C TYR A 144 -8.54 -14.94 -18.50
N ARG A 145 -9.05 -15.99 -19.15
CA ARG A 145 -10.50 -16.22 -19.27
C ARG A 145 -11.18 -16.42 -17.91
N ILE A 146 -10.52 -17.09 -16.96
CA ILE A 146 -11.01 -17.23 -15.58
C ILE A 146 -11.07 -15.85 -14.91
N LYS A 147 -9.99 -15.06 -14.96
CA LYS A 147 -9.97 -13.70 -14.40
C LYS A 147 -11.08 -12.82 -14.99
N LEU A 148 -11.26 -12.83 -16.32
CA LEU A 148 -12.34 -12.11 -17.00
C LEU A 148 -13.74 -12.53 -16.48
N THR A 149 -13.94 -13.81 -16.22
CA THR A 149 -15.22 -14.32 -15.69
C THR A 149 -15.47 -13.78 -14.29
N LEU A 150 -14.45 -13.78 -13.44
CA LEU A 150 -14.54 -13.25 -12.07
C LEU A 150 -14.73 -11.73 -12.06
N TRP A 151 -13.98 -10.99 -12.88
CA TRP A 151 -14.14 -9.53 -13.00
C TRP A 151 -15.56 -9.15 -13.41
N LYS A 152 -16.16 -9.87 -14.36
CA LYS A 152 -17.57 -9.69 -14.72
C LYS A 152 -18.51 -10.03 -13.57
N LYS A 153 -18.30 -11.18 -12.91
CA LYS A 153 -19.13 -11.64 -11.78
C LYS A 153 -19.14 -10.61 -10.64
N PHE A 154 -17.98 -10.03 -10.32
CA PHE A 154 -17.82 -9.06 -9.25
C PHE A 154 -17.95 -7.59 -9.71
N LYS A 155 -18.35 -7.35 -10.97
CA LYS A 155 -18.55 -6.01 -11.54
C LYS A 155 -17.32 -5.10 -11.40
N ILE A 156 -16.11 -5.66 -11.52
CA ILE A 156 -14.84 -4.92 -11.50
C ILE A 156 -14.71 -4.18 -12.84
N LYS A 157 -14.59 -2.85 -12.78
CA LYS A 157 -14.56 -1.95 -13.94
C LYS A 157 -13.25 -1.20 -14.07
N PHE A 158 -12.64 -0.84 -12.95
CA PHE A 158 -11.42 -0.04 -12.90
C PHE A 158 -10.25 -0.89 -12.43
N PHE A 159 -9.09 -0.67 -13.03
CA PHE A 159 -7.86 -1.41 -12.77
C PHE A 159 -6.66 -0.48 -12.81
N LEU A 160 -5.52 -1.01 -12.37
CA LEU A 160 -4.21 -0.42 -12.58
C LEU A 160 -3.52 -1.03 -13.82
N PRO A 161 -3.62 -0.39 -15.00
CA PRO A 161 -2.77 -0.75 -16.13
C PRO A 161 -1.28 -0.68 -15.77
N SER A 162 -0.50 -1.58 -16.35
CA SER A 162 0.96 -1.38 -16.43
C SER A 162 1.27 -0.14 -17.28
N ARG A 163 2.46 0.44 -17.10
CA ARG A 163 2.90 1.58 -17.91
C ARG A 163 3.31 1.14 -19.33
N GLY A 164 3.09 2.02 -20.30
CA GLY A 164 3.59 1.88 -21.67
C GLY A 164 2.52 2.04 -22.75
N ILE A 165 2.96 2.31 -23.97
CA ILE A 165 2.12 2.67 -25.13
C ILE A 165 1.02 1.63 -25.39
N LEU A 166 1.35 0.34 -25.28
CA LEU A 166 0.36 -0.74 -25.46
C LEU A 166 -0.79 -0.66 -24.47
N TRP A 167 -0.50 -0.28 -23.22
CA TRP A 167 -1.50 -0.17 -22.17
C TRP A 167 -2.35 1.09 -22.31
N ASP A 168 -1.79 2.19 -22.84
CA ASP A 168 -2.56 3.39 -23.17
C ASP A 168 -3.59 3.13 -24.29
N ILE A 169 -3.34 2.17 -25.19
CA ILE A 169 -4.33 1.72 -26.18
C ILE A 169 -5.44 0.91 -25.52
N PHE A 170 -5.10 0.06 -24.55
CA PHE A 170 -6.05 -0.84 -23.90
C PHE A 170 -6.96 -0.17 -22.88
N TYR A 171 -6.60 0.99 -22.36
CA TYR A 171 -7.31 1.66 -21.29
C TYR A 171 -7.85 3.03 -21.73
N LYS A 172 -8.89 3.50 -21.03
CA LYS A 172 -9.35 4.89 -21.13
C LYS A 172 -8.40 5.80 -20.37
N LYS A 173 -8.62 7.11 -20.47
CA LYS A 173 -8.03 8.06 -19.52
C LYS A 173 -8.52 7.71 -18.10
N GLY A 174 -7.75 8.11 -17.09
CA GLY A 174 -7.96 7.68 -15.72
C GLY A 174 -7.33 8.64 -14.72
N VAL A 175 -7.29 8.24 -13.47
CA VAL A 175 -6.68 9.02 -12.40
C VAL A 175 -5.25 8.55 -12.20
N ASP A 176 -4.28 9.44 -12.41
CA ASP A 176 -2.90 9.18 -12.03
C ASP A 176 -2.72 9.43 -10.53
N CYS A 177 -2.03 8.55 -9.83
CA CYS A 177 -1.66 8.68 -8.42
C CYS A 177 -0.28 8.06 -8.16
N TYR A 178 0.34 8.33 -7.01
CA TYR A 178 1.58 7.66 -6.60
C TYR A 178 1.26 6.45 -5.73
N SER A 179 1.61 5.25 -6.19
CA SER A 179 1.49 4.01 -5.41
C SER A 179 2.64 3.90 -4.42
N ILE A 180 2.29 3.74 -3.14
CA ILE A 180 3.24 3.46 -2.06
C ILE A 180 3.64 1.98 -2.04
N ALA A 181 2.74 1.07 -2.45
CA ALA A 181 2.92 -0.37 -2.46
C ALA A 181 3.65 -0.91 -1.20
N SER A 182 4.95 -1.18 -1.31
CA SER A 182 5.76 -1.79 -0.26
C SER A 182 6.43 -0.82 0.71
N PHE A 183 6.37 0.50 0.45
CA PHE A 183 7.11 1.50 1.21
C PHE A 183 6.47 2.89 1.12
N GLY A 184 6.04 3.45 2.24
CA GLY A 184 5.49 4.81 2.32
C GLY A 184 5.97 5.55 3.57
N ILE A 185 6.22 6.85 3.45
CA ILE A 185 6.68 7.72 4.56
C ILE A 185 5.62 8.77 4.80
N PHE A 186 5.10 8.85 6.02
CA PHE A 186 4.00 9.73 6.38
C PHE A 186 4.42 10.69 7.48
N SER A 187 3.94 11.92 7.42
CA SER A 187 4.07 12.86 8.53
C SER A 187 3.27 12.36 9.74
N ALA A 188 3.89 12.37 10.92
CA ALA A 188 3.20 12.02 12.15
C ALA A 188 2.04 13.00 12.47
N GLU A 189 2.20 14.29 12.13
CA GLU A 189 1.15 15.31 12.33
C GLU A 189 -0.09 15.01 11.49
N PHE A 190 0.14 14.64 10.22
CA PHE A 190 -0.95 14.18 9.35
C PHE A 190 -1.65 12.94 9.93
N LEU A 191 -0.90 11.95 10.41
CA LEU A 191 -1.46 10.71 10.95
C LEU A 191 -2.25 10.93 12.25
N LYS A 192 -1.81 11.85 13.11
CA LYS A 192 -2.53 12.21 14.34
C LYS A 192 -3.95 12.70 14.05
N VAL A 193 -4.14 13.49 12.99
CA VAL A 193 -5.47 13.96 12.58
C VAL A 193 -6.40 12.79 12.25
N PHE A 194 -5.92 11.82 11.46
CA PHE A 194 -6.72 10.64 11.11
C PHE A 194 -7.09 9.80 12.32
N ILE A 195 -6.17 9.62 13.25
CA ILE A 195 -6.36 8.75 14.41
C ILE A 195 -7.21 9.43 15.50
N ALA A 196 -7.10 10.75 15.67
CA ALA A 196 -7.88 11.51 16.65
C ALA A 196 -9.39 11.40 16.39
N ASP A 197 -9.80 11.33 15.12
CA ASP A 197 -11.20 11.15 14.72
C ASP A 197 -11.66 9.67 14.78
N GLY A 198 -10.87 8.78 15.40
CA GLY A 198 -11.11 7.34 15.43
C GLY A 198 -10.89 6.65 14.07
N GLY A 199 -10.26 7.35 13.12
CA GLY A 199 -9.99 6.86 11.78
C GLY A 199 -8.80 5.90 11.69
N ASN A 200 -8.57 5.44 10.47
CA ASN A 200 -7.48 4.56 10.07
C ASN A 200 -6.85 5.12 8.79
N LEU A 201 -5.53 4.98 8.65
CA LEU A 201 -4.85 5.34 7.40
C LEU A 201 -5.26 4.40 6.27
N LEU A 202 -5.26 3.09 6.53
CA LEU A 202 -5.67 2.05 5.59
C LEU A 202 -7.06 1.50 5.96
N ASP A 203 -7.93 1.30 4.97
CA ASP A 203 -9.26 0.70 5.21
C ASP A 203 -9.11 -0.79 5.54
N GLU A 204 -9.40 -1.16 6.79
CA GLU A 204 -9.25 -2.53 7.30
C GLU A 204 -10.23 -3.55 6.71
N GLN A 205 -11.18 -3.10 5.86
CA GLN A 205 -11.99 -4.03 5.08
C GLN A 205 -11.16 -4.72 3.99
N PHE A 206 -10.06 -4.12 3.55
CA PHE A 206 -9.09 -4.82 2.73
C PHE A 206 -8.32 -5.82 3.59
N ILE A 207 -8.10 -7.02 3.05
CA ILE A 207 -7.31 -8.06 3.71
C ILE A 207 -5.85 -7.89 3.28
N ASN A 208 -5.67 -7.87 1.96
CA ASN A 208 -4.41 -7.75 1.25
C ASN A 208 -4.74 -7.51 -0.23
N ALA A 209 -3.91 -6.74 -0.92
CA ALA A 209 -4.09 -6.19 -2.25
C ALA A 209 -5.11 -5.04 -2.34
N THR A 210 -4.67 -3.95 -3.01
CA THR A 210 -5.41 -2.73 -3.38
C THR A 210 -5.72 -1.74 -2.26
N GLU A 211 -5.40 -2.05 -1.00
CA GLU A 211 -5.47 -1.09 0.11
C GLU A 211 -4.53 0.10 -0.06
N ASP A 212 -3.34 -0.15 -0.59
CA ASP A 212 -2.34 0.88 -0.90
C ASP A 212 -2.85 1.81 -2.00
N ILE A 213 -3.57 1.24 -2.97
CA ILE A 213 -4.14 1.97 -4.10
C ILE A 213 -5.33 2.81 -3.69
N ASP A 214 -6.19 2.28 -2.82
CA ASP A 214 -7.25 3.06 -2.19
C ASP A 214 -6.69 4.29 -1.47
N LEU A 215 -5.66 4.10 -0.64
CA LEU A 215 -4.98 5.19 0.05
C LEU A 215 -4.34 6.18 -0.95
N SER A 216 -3.59 5.69 -1.93
CA SER A 216 -2.96 6.53 -2.96
C SER A 216 -3.97 7.38 -3.74
N LEU A 217 -5.13 6.82 -4.09
CA LEU A 217 -6.21 7.55 -4.74
C LEU A 217 -6.78 8.62 -3.82
N LYS A 218 -7.07 8.29 -2.56
CA LYS A 218 -7.59 9.24 -1.55
C LYS A 218 -6.64 10.41 -1.34
N LEU A 219 -5.35 10.16 -1.15
CA LEU A 219 -4.34 11.20 -0.99
C LEU A 219 -4.24 12.09 -2.24
N THR A 220 -4.29 11.49 -3.43
CA THR A 220 -4.21 12.25 -4.69
C THR A 220 -5.44 13.13 -4.92
N ILE A 221 -6.64 12.61 -4.65
CA ILE A 221 -7.89 13.37 -4.77
C ILE A 221 -7.96 14.46 -3.71
N GLY A 222 -7.55 14.15 -2.48
CA GLY A 222 -7.47 15.07 -1.34
C GLY A 222 -6.40 16.15 -1.49
N ARG A 223 -5.61 16.12 -2.58
CA ARG A 223 -4.50 17.05 -2.86
C ARG A 223 -3.48 17.07 -1.73
N ALA A 224 -3.11 15.89 -1.23
CA ALA A 224 -2.06 15.74 -0.25
C ALA A 224 -0.76 16.42 -0.72
N ASP A 225 -0.08 17.07 0.22
CA ASP A 225 1.22 17.69 -0.03
C ASP A 225 2.31 16.62 0.01
N TYR A 226 2.96 16.42 -1.14
CA TYR A 226 4.01 15.42 -1.32
C TYR A 226 5.41 16.04 -1.26
N GLY A 227 6.29 15.45 -0.46
CA GLY A 227 7.73 15.63 -0.55
C GLY A 227 8.38 14.51 -1.36
N PHE A 228 9.60 14.76 -1.85
CA PHE A 228 10.41 13.74 -2.52
C PHE A 228 11.82 13.74 -1.93
N VAL A 229 12.37 12.56 -1.68
CA VAL A 229 13.74 12.38 -1.19
C VAL A 229 14.52 11.45 -2.12
N ASN A 230 15.79 11.78 -2.32
CA ASN A 230 16.73 10.95 -3.07
C ASN A 230 17.25 9.81 -2.18
N TYR A 231 16.39 8.82 -1.95
CA TYR A 231 16.70 7.59 -1.23
C TYR A 231 16.24 6.39 -2.06
N ASN A 232 17.10 5.38 -2.18
CA ASN A 232 16.82 4.15 -2.90
C ASN A 232 16.68 2.98 -1.91
N ILE A 233 15.60 2.23 -2.09
CA ILE A 233 15.36 0.96 -1.41
C ILE A 233 14.71 0.01 -2.41
N GLY A 234 14.96 -1.29 -2.28
CA GLY A 234 14.39 -2.32 -3.15
C GLY A 234 13.39 -3.21 -2.42
N ASN A 235 12.72 -4.09 -3.17
CA ASN A 235 11.91 -5.18 -2.60
C ASN A 235 12.04 -6.46 -3.42
N TYR A 236 11.80 -7.59 -2.77
CA TYR A 236 11.84 -8.93 -3.34
C TYR A 236 10.51 -9.35 -3.99
N LYS A 237 9.73 -8.42 -4.53
CA LYS A 237 8.42 -8.61 -5.21
C LYS A 237 7.77 -9.99 -5.02
N ASN A 238 6.79 -10.07 -4.12
CA ASN A 238 6.15 -11.32 -3.71
C ASN A 238 7.10 -12.26 -2.96
N GLY A 239 8.07 -11.73 -2.21
CA GLY A 239 9.01 -12.54 -1.45
C GLY A 239 8.31 -13.33 -0.35
N THR A 240 7.34 -12.70 0.32
CA THR A 240 6.60 -13.29 1.43
C THR A 240 5.40 -14.15 0.96
N LEU A 241 4.69 -13.73 -0.08
CA LEU A 241 3.42 -14.36 -0.50
C LEU A 241 3.50 -15.21 -1.78
N GLY A 242 4.62 -15.14 -2.52
CA GLY A 242 4.84 -15.82 -3.79
C GLY A 242 4.02 -15.28 -4.96
N ALA A 243 4.43 -15.59 -6.19
CA ALA A 243 3.75 -15.16 -7.43
C ALA A 243 2.97 -16.33 -8.05
N THR A 244 1.87 -16.75 -7.42
CA THR A 244 1.02 -17.86 -7.91
C THR A 244 -0.28 -17.36 -8.52
N PHE A 245 -0.85 -18.14 -9.45
CA PHE A 245 -2.18 -17.84 -9.99
C PHE A 245 -3.26 -17.85 -8.89
N SER A 246 -3.11 -18.71 -7.88
CA SER A 246 -4.00 -18.72 -6.71
C SER A 246 -3.94 -17.42 -5.93
N LYS A 247 -2.75 -16.80 -5.79
CA LYS A 247 -2.64 -15.44 -5.23
C LYS A 247 -3.38 -14.43 -6.10
N GLU A 248 -3.14 -14.42 -7.41
CA GLU A 248 -3.85 -13.49 -8.31
C GLU A 248 -5.38 -13.61 -8.23
N LEU A 249 -5.90 -14.82 -7.99
CA LEU A 249 -7.34 -15.03 -7.79
C LEU A 249 -7.84 -14.53 -6.43
N ARG A 250 -6.99 -14.56 -5.39
CA ARG A 250 -7.31 -13.97 -4.08
C ARG A 250 -7.33 -12.44 -4.16
N ASP A 251 -6.38 -11.84 -4.90
CA ASP A 251 -6.26 -10.39 -5.06
C ASP A 251 -7.52 -9.76 -5.73
N ILE A 252 -8.28 -10.54 -6.50
CA ILE A 252 -9.59 -10.12 -7.07
C ILE A 252 -10.58 -9.68 -5.99
N ALA A 253 -10.50 -10.20 -4.76
CA ALA A 253 -11.35 -9.75 -3.67
C ALA A 253 -11.07 -8.28 -3.30
N GLY A 254 -9.81 -7.86 -3.31
CA GLY A 254 -9.39 -6.47 -3.14
C GLY A 254 -9.91 -5.60 -4.28
N ASP A 255 -9.67 -6.02 -5.54
CA ASP A 255 -10.18 -5.33 -6.73
C ASP A 255 -11.71 -5.11 -6.67
N ALA A 256 -12.45 -6.14 -6.23
CA ALA A 256 -13.89 -6.09 -6.07
C ALA A 256 -14.32 -5.10 -5.00
N LEU A 257 -13.66 -5.08 -3.84
CA LEU A 257 -13.96 -4.12 -2.78
C LEU A 257 -13.67 -2.68 -3.22
N LEU A 258 -12.49 -2.41 -3.80
CA LEU A 258 -12.14 -1.07 -4.27
C LEU A 258 -13.17 -0.56 -5.30
N ASN A 259 -13.53 -1.40 -6.28
CA ASN A 259 -14.54 -1.05 -7.27
C ASN A 259 -15.93 -0.84 -6.65
N TYR A 260 -16.28 -1.62 -5.63
CA TYR A 260 -17.52 -1.45 -4.88
C TYR A 260 -17.54 -0.11 -4.13
N LEU A 261 -16.46 0.24 -3.43
CA LEU A 261 -16.32 1.50 -2.71
C LEU A 261 -16.41 2.68 -3.67
N ILE A 262 -15.67 2.67 -4.77
CA ILE A 262 -15.74 3.74 -5.78
C ILE A 262 -17.14 3.87 -6.38
N SER A 263 -17.84 2.75 -6.60
CA SER A 263 -19.15 2.78 -7.26
C SER A 263 -20.29 3.21 -6.35
N ASN A 264 -20.24 2.81 -5.07
CA ASN A 264 -21.38 2.83 -4.14
C ASN A 264 -21.11 3.56 -2.82
N SER A 265 -19.88 3.96 -2.52
CA SER A 265 -19.59 4.63 -1.26
C SER A 265 -20.23 6.03 -1.22
N ASN A 266 -20.69 6.40 -0.04
CA ASN A 266 -21.09 7.77 0.25
C ASN A 266 -19.92 8.68 0.58
N ASP A 267 -18.74 8.11 0.79
CA ASP A 267 -17.48 8.83 0.99
C ASP A 267 -17.20 9.78 -0.18
N LEU A 268 -16.98 11.06 0.18
CA LEU A 268 -16.72 12.14 -0.75
C LEU A 268 -15.47 11.87 -1.60
N LEU A 269 -14.45 11.21 -1.04
CA LEU A 269 -13.22 10.91 -1.77
C LEU A 269 -13.47 9.88 -2.87
N HIS A 270 -14.17 8.79 -2.55
CA HIS A 270 -14.56 7.78 -3.53
C HIS A 270 -15.47 8.33 -4.65
N LYS A 271 -16.42 9.20 -4.29
CA LYS A 271 -17.25 9.92 -5.28
C LYS A 271 -16.39 10.78 -6.20
N ALA A 272 -15.44 11.54 -5.65
CA ALA A 272 -14.55 12.37 -6.43
C ALA A 272 -13.60 11.55 -7.34
N VAL A 273 -13.13 10.37 -6.89
CA VAL A 273 -12.42 9.42 -7.76
C VAL A 273 -13.30 9.03 -8.95
N LYS A 274 -14.53 8.59 -8.70
CA LYS A 274 -15.49 8.17 -9.74
C LYS A 274 -15.77 9.30 -10.74
N ASP A 275 -15.97 10.52 -10.26
CA ASP A 275 -16.26 11.69 -11.08
C ASP A 275 -15.06 12.06 -11.97
N ARG A 276 -13.83 12.00 -11.44
CA ARG A 276 -12.63 12.24 -12.25
C ARG A 276 -12.45 11.21 -13.35
N ILE A 277 -12.71 9.93 -13.06
CA ILE A 277 -12.63 8.87 -14.08
C ILE A 277 -13.72 9.06 -15.15
N SER A 278 -14.92 9.49 -14.75
CA SER A 278 -16.07 9.62 -15.66
C SER A 278 -16.02 10.85 -16.57
N LYS A 279 -15.26 11.89 -16.20
CA LYS A 279 -15.16 13.16 -16.95
C LYS A 279 -14.05 13.18 -18.02
N GLN A 280 -13.23 12.14 -18.13
CA GLN A 280 -12.07 12.07 -19.05
C GLN A 280 -12.30 11.13 -20.23
#